data_AF-A0A813LZQ2-F1
#
_entry.id   AF-A0A813LZQ2-F1
#
_cell.length_a   1.000
_cell.length_b   1.000
_cell.length_c   1.000
_cell.angle_alpha   90.00
_cell.angle_beta   90.00
_cell.angle_gamma   90.00
#
_symmetry.space_group_name_H-M   'P 1'
#
loop_
_entity.id
_entity.type
_entity.pdbx_description
1 polymer ?
#
loop_
_entity_poly.entity_id
_entity_poly.type
_entity_poly.pdbx_seq_one_letter_code
_entity_poly.pdbx_strand_id
1 'polypeptide(L)'
;MAENKNTNAAFQMMLVRQSPKGIMSNFRARRLGLPLPFMALPAVSADVGWPWRMDWGGHDPASPIAEMHINYHNTGWGIMIFVCTTVFYMIAKR
;
A
#
# COMPACT_ATOMS: atom_id res chain seq x y z
N MET A 1 -24.20 -19.71 30.45
CA MET A 1 -23.88 -18.32 30.86
C MET A 1 -22.37 -18.08 31.08
N ALA A 2 -21.46 -18.77 30.39
CA ALA A 2 -20.00 -18.59 30.58
C ALA A 2 -19.30 -17.82 29.44
N GLU A 3 -19.95 -17.67 28.28
CA GLU A 3 -19.34 -17.14 27.05
C GLU A 3 -19.17 -15.61 27.03
N ASN A 4 -20.01 -14.87 27.77
CA ASN A 4 -20.06 -13.40 27.73
C ASN A 4 -18.94 -12.69 28.54
N LYS A 5 -18.12 -13.43 29.29
CA LYS A 5 -17.02 -12.82 30.08
C LYS A 5 -15.75 -12.61 29.25
N ASN A 6 -15.49 -13.46 28.25
CA ASN A 6 -14.27 -13.42 27.44
C ASN A 6 -14.29 -12.31 26.38
N THR A 7 -15.47 -12.00 25.83
CA THR A 7 -15.67 -10.90 24.87
C THR A 7 -15.37 -9.54 25.49
N ASN A 8 -15.84 -9.31 26.71
CA ASN A 8 -15.57 -8.10 27.48
C ASN A 8 -14.07 -7.93 27.77
N ALA A 9 -13.37 -9.01 28.12
CA ALA A 9 -11.93 -8.96 28.35
C ALA A 9 -11.14 -8.58 27.07
N ALA A 10 -11.48 -9.17 25.93
CA ALA A 10 -10.84 -8.87 24.65
C ALA A 10 -11.07 -7.42 24.20
N PHE A 11 -12.29 -6.91 24.36
CA PHE A 11 -12.64 -5.53 24.05
C PHE A 11 -11.93 -4.52 24.97
N GLN A 12 -11.90 -4.79 26.28
CA GLN A 12 -11.15 -3.98 27.25
C GLN A 12 -9.64 -3.98 26.95
N MET A 13 -9.07 -5.12 26.55
CA MET A 13 -7.67 -5.19 26.10
C MET A 13 -7.41 -4.35 24.85
N MET A 14 -8.36 -4.29 23.91
CA MET A 14 -8.26 -3.44 22.72
C MET A 14 -8.30 -1.95 23.10
N LEU A 15 -9.22 -1.56 23.98
CA LEU A 15 -9.35 -0.17 24.48
C LEU A 15 -8.09 0.28 25.23
N VAL A 16 -7.55 -0.56 26.11
CA VAL A 16 -6.32 -0.25 26.88
C VAL A 16 -5.13 0.00 25.93
N ARG A 17 -5.04 -0.71 24.80
CA ARG A 17 -3.99 -0.53 23.79
C ARG A 17 -4.12 0.76 22.99
N GLN A 18 -5.34 1.27 22.83
CA GLN A 18 -5.62 2.55 22.14
C GLN A 18 -5.45 3.77 23.05
N SER A 19 -5.31 3.57 24.37
CA SER A 19 -5.03 4.67 25.29
C SER A 19 -3.65 5.30 25.03
N PRO A 20 -3.44 6.59 25.35
CA PRO A 20 -2.13 7.25 25.20
C PRO A 20 -0.99 6.50 25.93
N LYS A 21 -1.28 5.91 27.09
CA LYS A 21 -0.34 5.08 27.84
C LYS A 21 -0.07 3.75 27.13
N GLY A 22 -1.08 3.15 26.52
CA GLY A 22 -0.97 1.94 25.68
C GLY A 22 -0.05 2.18 24.48
N ILE A 23 -0.22 3.28 23.77
CA ILE A 23 0.63 3.69 22.64
C ILE A 23 2.09 3.86 23.09
N MET A 24 2.34 4.59 24.19
CA MET A 24 3.70 4.80 24.70
C MET A 24 4.35 3.49 25.18
N SER A 25 3.58 2.58 25.78
CA SER A 25 4.06 1.27 26.22
C SER A 25 4.47 0.38 25.04
N ASN A 26 3.68 0.38 23.95
CA ASN A 26 4.02 -0.32 22.72
C ASN A 26 5.28 0.27 22.07
N PHE A 27 5.43 1.60 22.08
CA PHE A 27 6.62 2.26 21.54
C PHE A 27 7.89 1.87 22.32
N ARG A 28 7.82 1.86 23.66
CA ARG A 28 8.94 1.41 24.51
C ARG A 28 9.24 -0.07 24.30
N ALA A 29 8.23 -0.92 24.19
CA ALA A 29 8.39 -2.35 23.97
C ALA A 29 9.06 -2.67 22.62
N ARG A 30 8.75 -1.92 21.54
CA ARG A 30 9.46 -2.02 20.25
C ARG A 30 10.94 -1.69 20.39
N ARG A 31 11.29 -0.65 21.14
CA ARG A 31 12.69 -0.25 21.37
C ARG A 31 13.47 -1.27 22.20
N LEU A 32 12.79 -1.99 23.09
CA LEU A 32 13.39 -3.04 23.92
C LEU A 32 13.39 -4.43 23.24
N GLY A 33 12.95 -4.53 21.98
CA GLY A 33 12.91 -5.79 21.24
C GLY A 33 11.90 -6.82 21.80
N LEU A 34 10.93 -6.38 22.61
CA LEU A 34 9.91 -7.27 23.15
C LEU A 34 8.91 -7.66 22.05
N PRO A 35 8.51 -8.94 21.98
CA PRO A 35 7.54 -9.40 21.00
C PRO A 35 6.19 -8.72 21.25
N LEU A 36 5.78 -7.85 20.33
CA LEU A 36 4.45 -7.25 20.33
C LEU A 36 3.57 -8.02 19.36
N PRO A 37 2.26 -8.18 19.66
CA PRO A 37 1.32 -8.76 18.71
C PRO A 37 1.39 -7.98 17.40
N PHE A 38 1.79 -8.67 16.33
CA PHE A 38 1.93 -8.12 15.00
C PHE A 38 0.59 -7.53 14.55
N MET A 39 0.53 -6.21 14.42
CA MET A 39 -0.57 -5.52 13.76
C MET A 39 -0.04 -5.09 12.42
N ALA A 40 -0.41 -5.82 11.36
CA ALA A 40 -0.13 -5.38 10.01
C ALA A 40 -0.74 -3.99 9.84
N LEU A 41 0.07 -3.02 9.40
CA LEU A 41 -0.47 -1.78 8.88
C LEU A 41 -1.40 -2.14 7.71
N PRO A 42 -2.50 -1.37 7.48
CA PRO A 42 -3.34 -1.60 6.31
C PRO A 42 -2.45 -1.66 5.08
N ALA A 43 -2.64 -2.68 4.25
CA ALA A 43 -1.76 -3.02 3.14
C ALA A 43 -1.67 -1.94 2.04
N VAL A 44 -2.28 -0.77 2.23
CA VAL A 44 -2.46 0.28 1.23
C VAL A 44 -2.19 1.64 1.87
N SER A 45 -0.91 2.00 1.96
CA SER A 45 -0.48 3.38 2.19
C SER A 45 0.29 3.78 0.94
N ALA A 46 -0.38 4.44 -0.01
CA ALA A 46 0.32 5.05 -1.14
C ALA A 46 1.12 6.26 -0.65
N ASP A 47 2.30 6.48 -1.23
CA ASP A 47 2.96 7.77 -1.08
C ASP A 47 2.07 8.86 -1.68
N VAL A 48 1.96 9.98 -0.98
CA VAL A 48 1.12 11.12 -1.38
C VAL A 48 1.45 11.50 -2.82
N GLY A 49 0.42 11.57 -3.66
CA GLY A 49 0.58 11.95 -5.07
C GLY A 49 1.23 13.33 -5.19
N TRP A 50 2.41 13.38 -5.80
CA TRP A 50 3.06 14.65 -6.13
C TRP A 50 2.28 15.31 -7.27
N PRO A 51 1.98 16.62 -7.20
CA PRO A 51 1.10 17.29 -8.17
C PRO A 51 1.48 17.08 -9.64
N TRP A 52 2.77 16.88 -9.93
CA TRP A 52 3.30 16.65 -11.29
C TRP A 52 3.34 15.17 -11.71
N ARG A 53 3.07 14.22 -10.82
CA ARG A 53 3.04 12.77 -11.09
C ARG A 53 1.63 12.19 -11.21
N MET A 54 0.60 12.93 -10.79
CA MET A 54 -0.79 12.47 -10.73
C MET A 54 -1.30 11.94 -12.08
N ASP A 55 -0.89 12.55 -13.19
CA ASP A 55 -1.54 12.33 -14.49
C ASP A 55 -0.75 11.43 -15.46
N TRP A 56 0.53 11.14 -15.19
CA TRP A 56 1.44 10.57 -16.20
C TRP A 56 2.23 9.32 -15.77
N GLY A 57 2.29 8.98 -14.48
CA GLY A 57 3.21 7.95 -13.99
C GLY A 57 2.64 6.93 -13.01
N GLY A 58 1.37 7.05 -12.64
CA GLY A 58 0.80 6.26 -11.55
C GLY A 58 1.36 6.67 -10.18
N HIS A 59 0.60 6.37 -9.12
CA HIS A 59 1.11 6.50 -7.75
C HIS A 59 2.01 5.31 -7.43
N ASP A 60 2.94 5.46 -6.48
CA ASP A 60 3.71 4.32 -5.97
C ASP A 60 2.73 3.20 -5.56
N PRO A 61 2.95 1.96 -6.04
CA PRO A 61 1.96 0.92 -5.96
C PRO A 61 1.72 0.54 -4.51
N ALA A 62 0.56 0.95 -3.99
CA ALA A 62 0.14 0.63 -2.63
C ALA A 62 -0.42 -0.80 -2.51
N SER A 63 -0.36 -1.62 -3.57
CA SER A 63 -0.75 -3.04 -3.51
C SER A 63 -0.09 -3.86 -4.63
N PRO A 64 0.10 -5.18 -4.45
CA PRO A 64 0.65 -6.07 -5.48
C PRO A 64 -0.16 -6.05 -6.79
N ILE A 65 -1.47 -5.83 -6.69
CA ILE A 65 -2.35 -5.71 -7.86
C ILE A 65 -2.04 -4.43 -8.63
N ALA A 66 -1.86 -3.31 -7.93
CA ALA A 66 -1.50 -2.04 -8.56
C ALA A 66 -0.15 -2.13 -9.28
N GLU A 67 0.83 -2.81 -8.67
CA GLU A 67 2.13 -3.07 -9.29
C GLU A 67 2.01 -3.89 -10.59
N MET A 68 1.19 -4.95 -10.57
CA MET A 68 0.92 -5.75 -11.78
C MET A 68 0.30 -4.90 -12.89
N HIS A 69 -0.64 -4.02 -12.57
CA HIS A 69 -1.27 -3.13 -13.55
C HIS A 69 -0.26 -2.14 -14.16
N ILE A 70 0.64 -1.58 -13.36
CA ILE A 70 1.71 -0.68 -13.84
C ILE A 70 2.67 -1.44 -14.76
N ASN A 71 3.11 -2.64 -14.36
CA ASN A 71 4.03 -3.44 -15.17
C ASN A 71 3.40 -3.88 -16.50
N TYR A 72 2.12 -4.25 -16.49
CA TYR A 72 1.37 -4.54 -17.70
C TYR A 72 1.23 -3.30 -18.60
N HIS A 73 0.86 -2.15 -18.01
CA HIS A 73 0.74 -0.89 -18.72
C HIS A 73 2.06 -0.49 -19.41
N ASN A 74 3.18 -0.52 -18.68
CA ASN A 74 4.49 -0.15 -19.23
C ASN A 74 4.91 -1.04 -20.41
N THR A 75 4.63 -2.35 -20.31
CA THR A 75 4.90 -3.29 -21.41
C THR A 75 4.04 -2.98 -22.63
N GLY A 76 2.73 -2.76 -22.44
CA GLY A 76 1.81 -2.42 -23.53
C GLY A 76 2.12 -1.08 -24.19
N TRP A 77 2.50 -0.07 -23.39
CA TRP A 77 2.80 1.27 -23.88
C TRP A 77 4.02 1.28 -24.81
N GLY A 78 5.08 0.54 -24.46
CA GLY A 78 6.27 0.40 -25.31
C GLY A 78 5.96 -0.24 -26.67
N ILE A 79 5.13 -1.29 -26.69
CA ILE A 79 4.70 -1.95 -27.94
C ILE A 79 3.89 -0.97 -28.80
N MET A 80 2.97 -0.21 -28.19
CA MET A 80 2.14 0.76 -28.90
C MET A 80 3.00 1.85 -29.57
N ILE A 81 3.96 2.41 -28.83
CA ILE A 81 4.90 3.40 -29.38
C ILE A 81 5.66 2.82 -30.57
N PHE A 82 6.18 1.59 -30.47
CA PHE A 82 6.88 0.93 -31.57
C PHE A 82 5.99 0.80 -32.82
N VAL A 83 4.76 0.30 -32.67
CA VAL A 83 3.83 0.14 -33.80
C VAL A 83 3.46 1.49 -34.42
N CYS A 84 3.10 2.48 -33.61
CA CYS A 84 2.73 3.80 -34.12
C CYS A 84 3.91 4.45 -34.86
N THR A 85 5.10 4.48 -34.24
CA THR A 85 6.29 5.09 -34.84
C THR A 85 6.73 4.40 -36.12
N THR A 86 6.68 3.07 -36.18
CA THR A 86 7.01 2.32 -37.40
C THR A 86 6.03 2.62 -38.53
N VAL A 87 4.72 2.68 -38.26
CA VAL A 87 3.70 3.06 -39.25
C VAL A 87 3.94 4.49 -39.76
N PHE A 88 4.14 5.45 -38.86
CA PHE A 88 4.44 6.83 -39.24
C PHE A 88 5.71 6.94 -40.07
N TYR A 89 6.77 6.23 -39.69
CA TYR A 89 8.04 6.21 -40.43
C TYR A 89 7.86 5.68 -41.86
N MET A 90 7.13 4.56 -42.02
CA MET A 90 6.90 3.95 -43.33
C MET A 90 6.03 4.81 -44.25
N ILE A 91 5.11 5.60 -43.68
CA ILE A 91 4.32 6.58 -44.44
C ILE A 91 5.17 7.80 -44.82
N ALA A 92 5.95 8.35 -43.88
CA ALA A 92 6.72 9.58 -44.08
C ALA A 92 7.98 9.39 -44.96
N LYS A 93 8.49 8.16 -45.08
CA LYS A 93 9.66 7.84 -45.92
C LYS A 93 9.30 7.63 -47.41
N ARG A 94 8.01 7.66 -47.77
CA ARG A 94 7.60 7.73 -49.19
C ARG A 94 8.12 9.01 -49.84
#